data_AF-A0A1L9WUU6-F1
#
_entry.id   AF-A0A1L9WUU6-F1
#
_cell.length_a   1.000
_cell.length_b   1.000
_cell.length_c   1.000
_cell.angle_alpha   90.00
_cell.angle_beta   90.00
_cell.angle_gamma   90.00
#
_symmetry.space_group_name_H-M   'P 1'
#
loop_
_entity.id
_entity.type
_entity.pdbx_description
1 polymer ?
#
loop_
_entity_poly.entity_id
_entity_poly.type
_entity_poly.pdbx_seq_one_letter_code
_entity_poly.pdbx_strand_id
1 'polypeptide(L)'
;MFAIQAAPKSSATETQPSTDRFTPNILPCKIHYDGPVKTLNRYWEPQADEKEEDVQIAYFRGRRLKGRQVAIPEGYEGVIATSTDRVLPPTRNENEADVEEVHPEEPVKILEKQGTFNEYMVWGHELVPAADDAFVKGVEEWIKLAEAMHGQSSNEPKPSS
;
A
#
# COMPACT_ATOMS: atom_id res chain seq x y z
N MET A 1 2.12 -4.44 -6.31
CA MET A 1 0.81 -3.78 -6.19
C MET A 1 0.86 -2.50 -6.99
N PHE A 2 -0.14 -2.23 -7.84
CA PHE A 2 -0.18 -1.00 -8.65
C PHE A 2 -1.30 -0.11 -8.12
N ALA A 3 -0.98 1.14 -7.83
CA ALA A 3 -1.99 2.15 -7.49
C ALA A 3 -2.44 2.84 -8.78
N ILE A 4 -3.75 2.86 -9.03
CA ILE A 4 -4.30 3.58 -10.17
C ILE A 4 -4.35 5.06 -9.78
N GLN A 5 -3.51 5.88 -10.41
CA GLN A 5 -3.47 7.32 -10.17
C GLN A 5 -4.06 8.09 -11.37
N ALA A 6 -4.86 9.12 -11.06
CA ALA A 6 -5.18 10.16 -12.01
C ALA A 6 -3.90 11.00 -12.27
N ALA A 7 -3.78 11.57 -13.47
CA ALA A 7 -2.60 12.35 -13.84
C ALA A 7 -2.39 13.54 -12.87
N PRO A 8 -1.15 13.77 -12.37
CA PRO A 8 -0.86 14.92 -11.52
C PRO A 8 -1.02 16.22 -12.31
N LYS A 9 -1.62 17.23 -11.68
CA LYS A 9 -1.67 18.60 -12.23
C LYS A 9 -0.26 19.18 -12.12
N SER A 10 0.36 19.44 -13.27
CA SER A 10 1.66 20.09 -13.36
C SER A 10 1.62 21.48 -12.70
N SER A 11 2.25 21.59 -11.55
CA SER A 11 2.81 22.84 -11.04
C SER A 11 4.02 22.45 -10.22
N ALA A 12 5.21 22.71 -10.77
CA ALA A 12 6.43 22.75 -10.00
C ALA A 12 6.25 23.79 -8.89
N THR A 13 6.52 23.41 -7.64
CA THR A 13 7.38 24.08 -6.62
C THR A 13 6.94 23.57 -5.23
N GLU A 14 7.93 23.29 -4.38
CA GLU A 14 7.85 22.97 -2.93
C GLU A 14 7.33 21.58 -2.49
N THR A 15 8.25 20.84 -1.84
CA THR A 15 8.05 19.60 -1.09
C THR A 15 7.14 19.85 0.12
N GLN A 16 5.83 19.85 -0.10
CA GLN A 16 4.86 19.62 0.97
C GLN A 16 4.58 18.12 1.07
N PRO A 17 4.46 17.53 2.27
CA PRO A 17 3.92 16.18 2.40
C PRO A 17 2.50 16.21 1.87
N SER A 18 2.27 15.60 0.71
CA SER A 18 0.94 15.52 0.12
C SER A 18 0.03 14.74 1.07
N THR A 19 -1.04 15.38 1.53
CA THR A 19 -2.13 14.76 2.31
C THR A 19 -3.13 14.04 1.40
N ASP A 20 -2.69 13.65 0.20
CA ASP A 20 -3.56 13.04 -0.79
C ASP A 20 -3.94 11.64 -0.32
N ARG A 21 -5.25 11.39 -0.29
CA ARG A 21 -5.81 10.09 0.04
C ARG A 21 -6.12 9.33 -1.24
N PHE A 22 -5.60 8.12 -1.34
CA PHE A 22 -5.76 7.24 -2.50
C PHE A 22 -6.58 6.00 -2.14
N THR A 23 -7.15 5.35 -3.16
CA THR A 23 -7.76 4.02 -3.03
C THR A 23 -7.04 3.07 -3.98
N PRO A 24 -6.09 2.26 -3.49
CA PRO A 24 -5.43 1.26 -4.31
C PRO A 24 -6.42 0.19 -4.80
N ASN A 25 -6.23 -0.29 -6.03
CA ASN A 25 -7.10 -1.29 -6.66
C ASN A 25 -6.27 -2.47 -7.15
N ILE A 26 -6.46 -3.64 -6.54
CA ILE A 26 -5.83 -4.89 -6.92
C ILE A 26 -6.73 -5.58 -7.95
N LEU A 27 -6.31 -5.56 -9.21
CA LEU A 27 -7.07 -6.13 -10.32
C LEU A 27 -6.70 -7.61 -10.55
N PRO A 28 -7.64 -8.47 -10.98
CA PRO A 28 -7.41 -9.88 -11.27
C PRO A 28 -6.79 -10.07 -12.67
N CYS A 29 -5.82 -9.23 -13.02
CA CYS A 29 -5.09 -9.26 -14.27
C CYS A 29 -3.77 -8.47 -14.17
N LYS A 30 -2.85 -8.75 -15.08
CA LYS A 30 -1.60 -7.99 -15.23
C LYS A 30 -1.78 -6.90 -16.28
N ILE A 31 -1.43 -5.67 -15.91
CA ILE A 31 -1.33 -4.54 -16.84
C ILE A 31 0.16 -4.32 -17.11
N HIS A 32 0.56 -4.34 -18.38
CA HIS A 32 1.97 -4.15 -18.77
C HIS A 32 2.40 -2.68 -18.80
N TYR A 33 1.44 -1.78 -18.98
CA TYR A 33 1.69 -0.35 -18.95
C TYR A 33 1.84 0.11 -17.51
N ASP A 34 2.96 0.77 -17.22
CA ASP A 34 3.23 1.42 -15.95
C ASP A 34 3.31 2.93 -16.18
N GLY A 35 2.36 3.68 -15.63
CA GLY A 35 2.24 5.11 -15.84
C GLY A 35 0.84 5.68 -15.65
N PRO A 36 0.70 7.02 -15.70
CA PRO A 36 -0.56 7.70 -15.42
C PRO A 36 -1.61 7.47 -16.51
N VAL A 37 -2.89 7.40 -16.10
CA VAL A 37 -4.04 7.28 -17.01
C VAL A 37 -4.74 8.63 -17.13
N LYS A 38 -4.76 9.21 -18.34
CA LYS A 38 -5.28 10.57 -18.58
C LYS A 38 -6.78 10.75 -18.34
N THR A 39 -7.58 9.69 -18.43
CA THR A 39 -9.05 9.78 -18.36
C THR A 39 -9.64 8.62 -17.59
N LEU A 40 -9.21 8.45 -16.34
CA LEU A 40 -9.64 7.33 -15.51
C LEU A 40 -11.16 7.29 -15.31
N ASN A 41 -11.76 8.43 -14.97
CA ASN A 41 -13.19 8.55 -14.66
C ASN A 41 -14.12 8.16 -15.81
N ARG A 42 -13.62 8.05 -17.05
CA ARG A 42 -14.41 7.57 -18.19
C ARG A 42 -14.48 6.04 -18.26
N TYR A 43 -13.44 5.37 -17.79
CA TYR A 43 -13.24 3.93 -18.01
C TYR A 43 -13.25 3.12 -16.72
N TRP A 44 -13.21 3.78 -15.57
CA TRP A 44 -13.17 3.17 -14.26
C TRP A 44 -14.06 3.95 -13.31
N GLU A 45 -15.22 3.38 -13.00
CA GLU A 45 -16.20 3.93 -12.08
C GLU A 45 -16.78 2.77 -11.26
N PRO A 46 -16.13 2.40 -10.15
CA PRO A 46 -16.70 1.49 -9.17
C PRO A 46 -18.03 2.02 -8.63
N GLN A 47 -19.04 1.15 -8.53
CA GLN A 47 -20.36 1.46 -7.99
C GLN A 47 -20.78 0.38 -6.99
N ALA A 48 -21.55 0.75 -5.97
CA ALA A 48 -22.11 -0.25 -5.05
C ALA A 48 -23.04 -1.24 -5.77
N ASP A 49 -22.97 -2.51 -5.41
CA ASP A 49 -23.91 -3.53 -5.88
C ASP A 49 -25.26 -3.31 -5.19
N GLU A 50 -26.34 -3.18 -5.98
CA GLU A 50 -27.70 -3.03 -5.46
C GLU A 50 -28.16 -4.22 -4.61
N LYS A 51 -27.52 -5.39 -4.80
CA LYS A 51 -27.90 -6.65 -4.13
C LYS A 51 -27.06 -6.96 -2.91
N GLU A 52 -25.83 -6.45 -2.85
CA GLU A 52 -24.83 -6.78 -1.83
C GLU A 52 -24.16 -5.46 -1.38
N GLU A 53 -24.57 -4.95 -0.22
CA GLU A 53 -24.18 -3.61 0.28
C GLU A 53 -22.66 -3.42 0.38
N ASP A 54 -21.93 -4.48 0.74
CA ASP A 54 -20.47 -4.47 0.91
C ASP A 54 -19.67 -4.82 -0.35
N VAL A 55 -20.33 -4.90 -1.51
CA VAL A 55 -19.70 -5.27 -2.78
C VAL A 55 -19.70 -4.08 -3.73
N GLN A 56 -18.55 -3.84 -4.36
CA GLN A 56 -18.45 -2.89 -5.45
C GLN A 56 -18.45 -3.62 -6.79
N ILE A 57 -19.08 -3.07 -7.80
CA ILE A 57 -19.04 -3.53 -9.18
C ILE A 57 -18.27 -2.52 -10.02
N ALA A 58 -17.38 -3.02 -10.87
CA ALA A 58 -16.74 -2.23 -11.92
C ALA A 58 -16.61 -3.06 -13.18
N TYR A 59 -16.38 -2.42 -14.32
CA TYR A 59 -16.11 -3.11 -15.58
C TYR A 59 -14.72 -2.73 -16.09
N PHE A 60 -13.90 -3.73 -16.36
CA PHE A 60 -12.58 -3.53 -16.93
C PHE A 60 -12.43 -4.32 -18.22
N ARG A 61 -12.15 -3.63 -19.33
CA ARG A 61 -11.98 -4.25 -20.66
C ARG A 61 -13.18 -5.13 -21.07
N GLY A 62 -14.39 -4.72 -20.69
CA GLY A 62 -15.64 -5.46 -20.97
C GLY A 62 -15.92 -6.64 -20.05
N ARG A 63 -15.09 -6.89 -19.02
CA ARG A 63 -15.34 -7.93 -18.00
C ARG A 63 -15.89 -7.30 -16.74
N ARG A 64 -16.91 -7.93 -16.16
CA ARG A 64 -17.49 -7.50 -14.89
C ARG A 64 -16.60 -7.97 -13.74
N LEU A 65 -16.28 -7.04 -12.86
CA LEU A 65 -15.52 -7.27 -11.65
C LEU A 65 -16.42 -7.07 -10.45
N LYS A 66 -16.28 -7.95 -9.46
CA LYS A 66 -16.82 -7.74 -8.12
C LYS A 66 -15.67 -7.46 -7.17
N GLY A 67 -15.78 -6.39 -6.42
CA GLY A 67 -14.76 -5.83 -5.55
C GLY A 67 -15.14 -5.98 -4.10
N ARG A 68 -14.16 -6.33 -3.28
CA ARG A 68 -14.23 -6.27 -1.82
C ARG A 68 -13.34 -5.15 -1.32
N GLN A 69 -13.86 -4.33 -0.43
CA GLN A 69 -13.09 -3.35 0.33
C GLN A 69 -12.38 -4.05 1.49
N VAL A 70 -11.10 -3.75 1.67
CA VAL A 70 -10.30 -4.24 2.80
C VAL A 70 -9.73 -3.04 3.53
N ALA A 71 -10.06 -2.94 4.83
CA ALA A 71 -9.55 -1.89 5.69
C ALA A 71 -8.12 -2.22 6.15
N ILE A 72 -7.30 -1.18 6.29
CA ILE A 72 -6.00 -1.30 6.94
C ILE A 72 -6.24 -1.47 8.45
N PRO A 73 -5.56 -2.41 9.13
CA PRO A 73 -5.72 -2.64 10.56
C PRO A 73 -5.49 -1.38 11.40
N GLU A 74 -6.17 -1.30 12.54
CA GLU A 74 -6.00 -0.19 13.49
C GLU A 74 -4.53 -0.06 13.93
N GLY A 75 -4.04 1.17 14.04
CA GLY A 75 -2.64 1.47 14.34
C GLY A 75 -1.72 1.49 13.12
N TYR A 76 -2.21 1.09 11.94
CA TYR A 76 -1.46 1.13 10.68
C TYR A 76 -2.00 2.16 9.70
N GLU A 77 -1.11 2.67 8.85
CA GLU A 77 -1.45 3.55 7.73
C GLU A 77 -0.85 2.98 6.44
N GLY A 78 -1.65 2.91 5.38
CA GLY A 78 -1.14 2.62 4.05
C GLY A 78 -0.46 3.85 3.45
N VAL A 79 0.74 3.67 2.88
CA VAL A 79 1.52 4.76 2.27
C VAL A 79 1.80 4.46 0.80
N ILE A 80 1.56 5.44 -0.07
CA ILE A 80 2.04 5.43 -1.46
C ILE A 80 3.35 6.18 -1.50
N ALA A 81 4.41 5.52 -1.98
CA ALA A 81 5.74 6.10 -2.08
C ALA A 81 6.36 5.81 -3.45
N THR A 82 7.17 6.74 -3.94
CA THR A 82 7.94 6.61 -5.18
C THR A 82 9.43 6.63 -4.87
N SER A 83 10.20 5.80 -5.55
CA SER A 83 11.66 5.83 -5.43
C SER A 83 12.20 7.08 -6.10
N THR A 84 13.10 7.77 -5.41
CA THR A 84 13.88 8.86 -5.99
C THR A 84 15.25 8.34 -6.44
N ASP A 85 15.98 9.15 -7.23
CA ASP A 85 17.38 8.91 -7.59
C ASP A 85 18.36 9.32 -6.47
N ARG A 86 17.84 9.85 -5.36
CA ARG A 86 18.63 10.29 -4.22
C ARG A 86 19.00 9.07 -3.37
N VAL A 87 20.26 9.03 -2.94
CA VAL A 87 20.79 7.97 -2.06
C VAL A 87 21.10 8.55 -0.69
N LEU A 88 20.85 7.76 0.36
CA LEU A 88 21.28 8.10 1.71
C LEU A 88 22.81 8.03 1.82
N PRO A 89 23.45 8.91 2.60
CA PRO A 89 24.87 8.77 2.91
C PRO A 89 25.14 7.43 3.59
N PRO A 90 26.27 6.76 3.32
CA PRO A 90 26.64 5.52 4.01
C PRO A 90 26.76 5.79 5.51
N THR A 91 26.15 4.92 6.31
CA THR A 91 26.12 5.08 7.76
C THR A 91 27.38 4.42 8.32
N ARG A 92 28.44 5.22 8.56
CA ARG A 92 29.68 4.67 9.07
C ARG A 92 29.51 4.37 10.57
N ASN A 93 29.27 3.12 10.92
CA ASN A 93 29.28 2.67 12.31
C ASN A 93 30.73 2.73 12.83
N GLU A 94 31.04 3.65 13.74
CA GLU A 94 32.39 3.79 14.34
C GLU A 94 32.79 2.62 15.27
N ASN A 95 31.89 1.64 15.50
CA ASN A 95 32.08 0.56 16.48
C ASN A 95 32.39 -0.83 15.88
N GLU A 96 32.48 -1.00 14.57
CA GLU A 96 32.79 -2.30 13.95
C GLU A 96 34.20 -2.29 13.35
N ALA A 97 35.18 -2.18 14.25
CA ALA A 97 36.57 -2.50 13.96
C ALA A 97 36.82 -3.97 14.30
N ASP A 98 36.21 -4.91 13.57
CA ASP A 98 36.76 -6.27 13.46
C ASP A 98 36.26 -6.98 12.20
N VAL A 99 37.20 -7.12 11.26
CA VAL A 99 37.32 -8.07 10.15
C VAL A 99 36.10 -8.94 9.82
N GLU A 100 35.16 -8.42 9.04
CA GLU A 100 34.34 -9.23 8.12
C GLU A 100 34.48 -8.69 6.70
N GLU A 101 34.48 -9.59 5.71
CA GLU A 101 34.58 -9.27 4.29
C GLU A 101 33.63 -8.12 3.93
N VAL A 102 34.20 -6.96 3.61
CA VAL A 102 33.43 -5.76 3.27
C VAL A 102 32.75 -5.99 1.92
N HIS A 103 31.57 -6.60 1.95
CA HIS A 103 30.62 -6.48 0.86
C HIS A 103 30.35 -4.98 0.69
N PRO A 104 30.54 -4.40 -0.52
CA PRO A 104 30.20 -3.01 -0.73
C PRO A 104 28.72 -2.82 -0.40
N GLU A 105 28.42 -1.99 0.60
CA GLU A 105 27.04 -1.68 0.98
C GLU A 105 26.29 -1.14 -0.25
N GLU A 106 25.18 -1.77 -0.61
CA GLU A 106 24.36 -1.30 -1.73
C GLU A 106 23.76 0.07 -1.39
N PRO A 107 23.77 1.03 -2.32
CA PRO A 107 23.28 2.38 -2.05
C PRO A 107 21.79 2.37 -1.72
N VAL A 108 21.44 2.87 -0.52
CA VAL A 108 20.05 2.95 -0.06
C VAL A 108 19.35 4.16 -0.71
N LYS A 109 18.35 3.90 -1.55
CA LYS A 109 17.55 4.95 -2.20
C LYS A 109 16.51 5.56 -1.26
N ILE A 110 16.29 6.86 -1.38
CA ILE A 110 15.26 7.58 -0.62
C ILE A 110 13.90 7.41 -1.31
N LEU A 111 12.89 7.01 -0.54
CA LEU A 111 11.49 6.99 -0.96
C LEU A 111 10.81 8.31 -0.59
N GLU A 112 10.01 8.85 -1.52
CA GLU A 112 9.19 10.05 -1.29
C GLU A 112 7.72 9.68 -1.14
N LYS A 113 7.11 10.08 -0.02
CA LYS A 113 5.68 9.87 0.25
C LYS A 113 4.83 10.70 -0.72
N GLN A 114 4.01 10.01 -1.50
CA GLN A 114 3.05 10.59 -2.44
C GLN A 114 1.65 10.72 -1.84
N GLY A 115 1.34 9.95 -0.78
CA GLY A 115 0.12 10.09 -0.01
C GLY A 115 -0.21 8.83 0.78
N THR A 116 -1.45 8.72 1.22
CA THR A 116 -1.88 7.67 2.16
C THR A 116 -3.17 7.01 1.74
N PHE A 117 -3.47 5.85 2.34
CA PHE A 117 -4.74 5.17 2.20
C PHE A 117 -5.04 4.38 3.48
N ASN A 118 -6.33 4.31 3.83
CA ASN A 118 -6.84 3.55 4.97
C ASN A 118 -7.55 2.26 4.55
N GLU A 119 -7.72 2.06 3.24
CA GLU A 119 -8.41 0.93 2.65
C GLU A 119 -7.91 0.70 1.21
N TYR A 120 -8.09 -0.51 0.72
CA TYR A 120 -7.85 -0.86 -0.69
C TYR A 120 -8.93 -1.82 -1.19
N MET A 121 -9.05 -1.91 -2.51
CA MET A 121 -10.03 -2.77 -3.18
C MET A 121 -9.35 -3.99 -3.77
N VAL A 122 -9.89 -5.18 -3.48
CA VAL A 122 -9.51 -6.43 -4.14
C VAL A 122 -10.63 -6.83 -5.10
N TRP A 123 -10.30 -7.02 -6.38
CA TRP A 123 -11.27 -7.31 -7.43
C TRP A 123 -11.16 -8.75 -7.94
N GLY A 124 -12.29 -9.42 -8.11
CA GLY A 124 -12.43 -10.74 -8.74
C GLY A 124 -13.29 -10.69 -10.01
N HIS A 125 -13.10 -11.64 -10.92
CA HIS A 125 -13.96 -11.78 -12.12
C HIS A 125 -15.30 -12.40 -11.73
N GLU A 126 -16.41 -11.69 -11.96
CA GLU A 126 -17.80 -12.10 -11.67
C GLU A 126 -18.16 -12.45 -10.22
N LEU A 127 -17.16 -12.81 -9.40
CA LEU A 127 -17.26 -13.29 -8.03
C LEU A 127 -16.52 -12.34 -7.09
N VAL A 128 -17.10 -12.11 -5.92
CA VAL A 128 -16.44 -11.38 -4.84
C VAL A 128 -15.26 -12.24 -4.37
N PRO A 129 -14.04 -11.69 -4.23
CA PRO A 129 -12.94 -12.39 -3.59
C PRO A 129 -13.36 -12.94 -2.24
N ALA A 130 -12.97 -14.16 -1.90
CA ALA A 130 -13.36 -14.80 -0.66
C ALA A 130 -12.62 -14.20 0.55
N ALA A 131 -13.12 -14.43 1.76
CA ALA A 131 -12.51 -13.88 2.99
C ALA A 131 -11.10 -14.46 3.24
N ASP A 132 -10.82 -15.61 2.63
CA ASP A 132 -9.53 -16.27 2.62
C ASP A 132 -8.65 -15.95 1.42
N ASP A 133 -9.02 -14.96 0.59
CA ASP A 133 -8.15 -14.46 -0.47
C ASP A 133 -6.82 -13.96 0.12
N ALA A 134 -5.72 -14.24 -0.59
CA ALA A 134 -4.36 -13.97 -0.11
C ALA A 134 -4.13 -12.47 0.19
N PHE A 135 -4.76 -11.57 -0.55
CA PHE A 135 -4.63 -10.13 -0.31
C PHE A 135 -5.45 -9.67 0.89
N VAL A 136 -6.59 -10.31 1.16
CA VAL A 136 -7.45 -9.99 2.32
C VAL A 136 -6.77 -10.51 3.60
N LYS A 137 -6.51 -11.82 3.66
CA LYS A 137 -5.84 -12.44 4.82
C LYS A 137 -4.44 -11.93 5.06
N GLY A 138 -3.70 -11.66 4.00
CA GLY A 138 -2.31 -11.23 4.10
C GLY A 138 -2.15 -9.92 4.85
N VAL A 139 -3.12 -9.00 4.81
CA VAL A 139 -3.05 -7.76 5.59
C VAL A 139 -3.67 -7.95 6.97
N GLU A 140 -4.83 -8.61 7.06
CA GLU A 140 -5.56 -8.71 8.32
C GLU A 140 -4.93 -9.67 9.34
N GLU A 141 -4.38 -10.80 8.88
CA GLU A 141 -3.85 -11.87 9.75
C GLU A 141 -2.35 -11.72 9.96
N TRP A 142 -1.59 -11.41 8.90
CA TRP A 142 -0.13 -11.35 9.00
C TRP A 142 0.35 -10.21 9.89
N ILE A 143 -0.29 -9.04 9.80
CA ILE A 143 0.08 -7.88 10.62
C ILE A 143 -0.14 -8.20 12.10
N LYS A 144 -1.30 -8.75 12.45
CA LYS A 144 -1.61 -9.18 13.83
C LYS A 144 -0.67 -10.27 14.32
N LEU A 145 -0.30 -11.22 13.45
CA LEU A 145 0.66 -12.27 13.80
C LEU A 145 2.05 -11.67 14.08
N ALA A 146 2.52 -10.76 13.23
CA ALA A 146 3.80 -10.08 13.42
C ALA A 146 3.81 -9.27 14.72
N GLU A 147 2.72 -8.59 15.05
CA GLU A 147 2.55 -7.90 16.34
C GLU A 147 2.59 -8.87 17.51
N ALA A 148 1.91 -10.01 17.43
CA ALA A 148 1.93 -11.00 18.51
C ALA A 148 3.32 -11.60 18.74
N MET A 149 4.11 -11.76 17.67
CA MET A 149 5.47 -12.33 17.75
C MET A 149 6.53 -11.32 18.19
N HIS A 150 6.43 -10.07 17.73
CA HIS A 150 7.48 -9.06 17.90
C HIS A 150 7.07 -7.89 18.79
N GLY A 151 5.79 -7.78 19.15
CA GLY A 151 5.28 -6.79 20.08
C GLY A 151 5.87 -7.02 21.46
N GLN A 152 6.45 -5.97 22.03
CA GLN A 152 6.96 -6.03 23.40
C GLN A 152 5.77 -6.18 24.37
N SER A 153 5.82 -7.16 25.27
CA SER A 153 4.80 -7.31 26.30
C SER A 153 4.89 -6.11 27.26
N SER A 154 3.89 -5.24 27.26
CA SER A 154 3.72 -4.18 28.24
C SER A 154 3.25 -4.75 29.60
N ASN A 155 4.10 -5.55 30.23
CA ASN A 155 3.95 -5.98 31.61
C ASN A 155 5.03 -5.31 32.47
N GLU A 156 4.96 -3.98 32.57
CA GLU A 156 5.59 -3.28 33.69
C GLU A 156 4.53 -3.07 34.78
N PRO A 157 4.69 -3.66 35.98
CA PRO A 157 3.81 -3.35 37.09
C PRO A 157 4.03 -1.88 37.49
N LYS A 158 2.97 -1.07 37.43
CA LYS A 158 2.97 0.30 37.98
C LYS A 158 3.52 0.25 39.41
N PRO A 159 4.58 1.01 39.74
CA PRO A 159 4.97 1.18 41.14
C PRO A 159 3.83 1.92 41.85
N SER A 160 3.20 1.23 42.80
CA SER A 160 2.25 1.81 43.74
C SER A 160 2.96 2.87 44.58
N SER A 161 2.53 4.13 44.44
CA SER A 161 2.75 5.18 45.44
C SER A 161 1.79 5.03 46.60
#